data_AF-A0A1I9S1Z4-F1
#
_entry.id   AF-A0A1I9S1Z4-F1
#
_cell.length_a   1.000
_cell.length_b   1.000
_cell.length_c   1.000
_cell.angle_alpha   90.00
_cell.angle_beta   90.00
_cell.angle_gamma   90.00
#
_symmetry.space_group_name_H-M   'P 1'
#
loop_
_entity.id
_entity.type
_entity.pdbx_description
1 polymer ?
#
loop_
_entity_poly.entity_id
_entity_poly.type
_entity_poly.pdbx_seq_one_letter_code
_entity_poly.pdbx_strand_id
1 'polypeptide(L)' 'MELDLERLGIPRWSGHSARVGASQDLAADGYNTLEIMQAGRWTSERMVIRYCRDILAGESAMARRRAGKG' A
#
# COMPACT_ATOMS: atom_id res chain seq x y z
N MET A 1 -27.61 -4.35 -13.10
CA MET A 1 -27.54 -4.05 -11.66
C MET A 1 -26.43 -3.05 -11.48
N GLU A 2 -26.77 -1.76 -11.49
CA GLU A 2 -25.81 -0.71 -11.19
C GLU A 2 -25.75 -0.59 -9.68
N LEU A 3 -24.61 -0.93 -9.09
CA LEU A 3 -24.38 -0.73 -7.66
C LEU A 3 -24.26 0.78 -7.45
N ASP A 4 -25.29 1.39 -6.86
CA ASP A 4 -25.33 2.81 -6.51
C ASP A 4 -24.41 3.09 -5.31
N LEU A 5 -23.11 2.94 -5.55
CA LEU A 5 -22.04 3.09 -4.56
C LEU A 5 -21.91 4.54 -4.09
N GLU A 6 -22.24 5.50 -4.96
CA GLU A 6 -22.19 6.93 -4.63
C GLU A 6 -23.24 7.29 -3.58
N ARG A 7 -24.47 6.73 -3.65
CA ARG A 7 -25.48 6.89 -2.60
C ARG A 7 -25.06 6.26 -1.27
N LEU A 8 -24.19 5.26 -1.30
CA LEU A 8 -23.58 4.65 -0.10
C LEU A 8 -22.36 5.44 0.42
N GLY A 9 -22.02 6.57 -0.21
CA GLY A 9 -20.87 7.40 0.18
C GLY A 9 -19.52 6.80 -0.21
N ILE A 10 -19.50 5.79 -1.08
CA ILE A 10 -18.27 5.16 -1.55
C ILE A 10 -17.80 5.92 -2.80
N PRO A 11 -16.65 6.60 -2.75
CA PRO A 11 -16.16 7.37 -3.89
C PRO A 11 -15.74 6.46 -5.03
N ARG A 12 -15.90 6.94 -6.28
CA ARG A 12 -15.37 6.27 -7.46
C ARG A 12 -13.84 6.22 -7.41
N TRP A 13 -13.26 5.20 -8.02
CA TRP A 13 -11.83 5.17 -8.28
C TRP A 13 -11.44 6.30 -9.23
N SER A 14 -10.28 6.87 -8.98
CA SER A 14 -9.65 7.87 -9.85
C SER A 14 -8.38 7.28 -10.47
N GLY A 15 -7.77 7.97 -11.44
CA GLY A 15 -6.47 7.54 -11.99
C GLY A 15 -5.38 7.36 -10.92
N HIS A 16 -5.50 8.06 -9.79
CA HIS A 16 -4.59 7.91 -8.66
C HIS A 16 -4.77 6.56 -7.94
N SER A 17 -5.97 5.99 -7.93
CA SER A 17 -6.28 4.71 -7.28
C SER A 17 -5.44 3.56 -7.83
N ALA A 18 -5.22 3.53 -9.15
CA ALA A 18 -4.38 2.51 -9.79
C ALA A 18 -2.93 2.54 -9.27
N ARG A 19 -2.40 3.74 -9.03
CA ARG A 19 -1.03 3.93 -8.53
C ARG A 19 -0.88 3.52 -7.06
N VAL A 20 -1.91 3.74 -6.25
CA VAL A 20 -1.97 3.28 -4.86
C VAL A 20 -2.03 1.75 -4.83
N GLY A 21 -2.92 1.15 -5.63
CA GLY A 21 -3.05 -0.31 -5.74
C GLY A 21 -1.75 -0.98 -6.16
N ALA A 22 -1.11 -0.50 -7.24
CA ALA A 22 0.15 -1.06 -7.70
C ALA A 22 1.27 -1.01 -6.64
N SER A 23 1.34 0.04 -5.82
CA SER A 23 2.31 0.07 -4.71
C SER A 23 1.99 -0.88 -3.57
N GLN A 24 0.70 -1.13 -3.33
CA GLN A 24 0.22 -2.07 -2.32
C GLN A 24 0.48 -3.51 -2.77
N ASP A 25 0.27 -3.82 -4.05
CA ASP A 25 0.60 -5.11 -4.64
C ASP A 25 2.10 -5.41 -4.50
N LEU A 26 2.97 -4.47 -4.87
CA LEU A 26 4.42 -4.64 -4.69
C LEU A 26 4.82 -4.81 -3.22
N ALA A 27 4.19 -4.09 -2.29
CA ALA A 27 4.46 -4.26 -0.87
C ALA A 27 4.00 -5.63 -0.36
N ALA A 28 2.85 -6.13 -0.84
CA ALA A 28 2.33 -7.45 -0.50
C ALA A 28 3.20 -8.58 -1.06
N ASP A 29 3.82 -8.37 -2.22
CA ASP A 29 4.81 -9.26 -2.84
C ASP A 29 6.18 -9.23 -2.12
N GLY A 30 6.36 -8.39 -1.11
CA GLY A 30 7.57 -8.31 -0.28
C GLY A 30 8.68 -7.42 -0.84
N TYR A 31 8.41 -6.61 -1.87
CA TYR A 31 9.36 -5.61 -2.34
C TYR A 31 9.58 -4.53 -1.29
N ASN A 32 10.82 -4.06 -1.19
CA ASN A 32 11.18 -3.06 -0.20
C ASN A 32 10.82 -1.63 -0.66
N THR A 33 10.87 -0.69 0.29
CA THR A 33 10.51 0.72 0.07
C THR A 33 11.25 1.36 -1.11
N LEU A 34 12.53 1.05 -1.31
CA LEU A 34 13.33 1.65 -2.39
C LEU A 34 12.93 1.13 -3.76
N GLU A 35 12.66 -0.17 -3.88
CA GLU A 35 12.18 -0.81 -5.11
C GLU A 35 10.82 -0.22 -5.52
N ILE A 36 9.91 -0.06 -4.56
CA ILE A 36 8.60 0.54 -4.78
C ILE A 36 8.72 2.03 -5.14
N MET A 37 9.65 2.76 -4.50
CA MET A 37 9.96 4.14 -4.89
C MET A 37 10.43 4.25 -6.33
N GLN A 38 11.31 3.35 -6.77
CA GLN A 38 11.82 3.32 -8.14
C GLN A 38 10.71 3.00 -9.14
N ALA A 39 9.89 1.97 -8.88
CA ALA A 39 8.76 1.60 -9.73
C ALA A 39 7.73 2.74 -9.82
N GLY A 40 7.45 3.39 -8.69
CA GLY A 40 6.56 4.54 -8.61
C GLY A 40 7.16 5.83 -9.17
N ARG A 41 8.48 5.98 -9.30
CA ARG A 41 9.14 7.27 -9.55
C ARG A 41 8.88 8.30 -8.44
N TRP A 42 8.91 7.86 -7.18
CA TRP A 42 8.84 8.76 -6.02
C TRP A 42 10.23 9.18 -5.57
N THR A 43 10.38 10.47 -5.29
CA THR A 43 11.64 11.05 -4.79
C THR A 43 11.85 10.84 -3.29
N SER A 44 10.81 10.43 -2.56
CA SER A 44 10.90 10.11 -1.13
C SER A 44 9.96 8.96 -0.76
N GLU A 45 10.30 8.27 0.33
CA GLU A 45 9.55 7.14 0.88
C GLU A 45 8.17 7.52 1.44
N ARG A 46 7.91 8.81 1.68
CA ARG A 46 6.68 9.29 2.34
C ARG A 46 5.41 8.73 1.70
N MET A 47 5.36 8.64 0.38
CA MET A 47 4.19 8.15 -0.35
C MET A 47 4.03 6.63 -0.25
N VAL A 48 5.14 5.90 -0.33
CA VAL A 48 5.15 4.44 -0.14
C VAL A 48 4.68 4.08 1.26
N ILE A 49 5.24 4.73 2.28
CA ILE A 49 4.84 4.53 3.69
C ILE A 49 3.37 4.88 3.89
N ARG A 50 2.85 5.93 3.22
CA ARG A 50 1.44 6.32 3.33
C ARG A 50 0.51 5.27 2.72
N TYR A 51 0.80 4.79 1.52
CA TYR A 51 -0.09 3.86 0.81
C TYR A 51 0.00 2.42 1.29
N CYS A 52 1.18 2.01 1.74
CA CYS A 52 1.44 0.62 2.13
C CYS A 52 1.49 0.44 3.65
N ARG A 53 1.12 1.46 4.44
CA ARG A 53 1.21 1.47 5.92
C ARG A 53 0.74 0.17 6.55
N ASP A 54 -0.47 -0.26 6.20
CA ASP A 54 -1.14 -1.37 6.88
C ASP A 54 -0.51 -2.72 6.49
N ILE A 55 -0.01 -2.82 5.25
CA ILE A 55 0.71 -3.99 4.74
C ILE A 55 2.06 -4.10 5.46
N LEU A 56 2.82 -2.99 5.50
CA LEU A 56 4.15 -2.94 6.11
C LEU A 56 4.11 -3.05 7.65
N ALA A 57 2.97 -2.77 8.29
CA ALA A 57 2.83 -2.88 9.74
C ALA A 57 3.14 -4.29 10.26
N GLY A 58 2.74 -5.32 9.51
CA GLY A 58 3.05 -6.73 9.81
C GLY A 58 4.53 -7.08 9.68
N GLU A 59 5.29 -6.26 8.95
CA GLU A 59 6.72 -6.44 8.74
C GLU A 59 7.60 -5.66 9.72
N SER A 60 7.01 -4.83 10.58
CA SER A 60 7.77 -4.07 11.56
C SER A 60 8.62 -4.98 12.45
N ALA A 61 9.78 -4.49 12.89
CA ALA A 61 10.70 -5.25 13.73
C ALA A 61 10.01 -5.82 14.98
N MET A 62 9.07 -5.06 15.58
CA MET A 62 8.28 -5.52 16.72
C MET A 62 7.24 -6.57 16.35
N ALA A 63 6.58 -6.47 15.19
CA ALA A 63 5.66 -7.49 14.70
C ALA A 63 6.39 -8.82 14.46
N ARG A 64 7.56 -8.76 13.78
CA ARG A 64 8.40 -9.94 13.51
C ARG A 64 8.94 -10.57 14.80
N ARG A 65 9.41 -9.77 15.75
CA ARG A 65 9.87 -10.24 17.08
C ARG A 65 8.75 -10.95 17.85
N ARG A 66 7.53 -10.39 17.85
CA ARG A 66 6.37 -10.99 18.53
C ARG A 66 5.93 -12.30 17.89
N ALA A 67 6.07 -12.42 16.57
CA ALA A 67 5.73 -13.63 15.83
C ALA A 67 6.73 -14.80 16.02
N GLY A 68 7.76 -14.66 16.88
CA GLY A 68 8.77 -15.68 17.11
C GLY A 68 9.73 -15.89 15.93
N LYS A 69 9.78 -14.94 14.99
CA LYS A 69 10.64 -14.98 13.79
C LYS A 69 11.94 -14.19 13.98
N GLY A 70 12.48 -14.19 15.21
CA GLY A 70 13.71 -13.48 15.57
C GLY A 70 14.91 -14.40 15.57
#